data_AF-A0A2E3SNY5-F1
#
_entry.id   AF-A0A2E3SNY5-F1
#
_cell.length_a   1.000
_cell.length_b   1.000
_cell.length_c   1.000
_cell.angle_alpha   90.00
_cell.angle_beta   90.00
_cell.angle_gamma   90.00
#
_symmetry.space_group_name_H-M   'P 1'
#
loop_
_entity.id
_entity.type
_entity.pdbx_description
1 polymer ?
#
loop_
_entity_poly.entity_id
_entity_poly.type
_entity_poly.pdbx_seq_one_letter_code
_entity_poly.pdbx_strand_id
1 'polypeptide(L)'
;MNKRREIERNNLSDSEGDLIQKRTKSLLGGDFLTNDTSARQLPFLLFLMFLGILYIANVYYSEANNRDIDNLKKEVKELRFEHISTKSKLMQLSKQSELVKVLKDKGIKESTVPPYKIIVKAKKEE
;
A
#
# COMPACT_ATOMS: atom_id res chain seq x y z
N MET A 1 26.49 15.35 57.87
CA MET A 1 26.09 16.64 57.26
C MET A 1 25.14 16.48 56.05
N ASN A 2 24.51 15.31 55.84
CA ASN A 2 23.78 15.03 54.57
C ASN A 2 22.25 15.05 54.71
N LYS A 3 21.71 14.97 55.93
CA LYS A 3 20.25 14.87 56.17
C LYS A 3 19.49 16.17 55.87
N ARG A 4 20.12 17.34 56.02
CA ARG A 4 19.49 18.64 55.69
C ARG A 4 19.29 18.84 54.18
N ARG A 5 20.23 18.36 53.35
CA ARG A 5 20.14 18.45 51.88
C ARG A 5 19.08 17.53 51.30
N GLU A 6 18.84 16.37 51.93
CA GLU A 6 17.76 15.48 51.51
C GLU A 6 16.37 16.04 51.82
N ILE A 7 16.21 16.69 52.99
CA ILE A 7 14.93 17.32 53.37
C ILE A 7 14.61 18.51 52.47
N GLU A 8 15.59 19.35 52.11
CA GLU A 8 15.38 20.45 51.16
C GLU A 8 15.01 19.96 49.76
N ARG A 9 15.63 18.87 49.28
CA ARG A 9 15.30 18.29 47.97
C ARG A 9 13.90 17.67 47.91
N ASN A 10 13.46 16.99 48.98
CA ASN A 10 12.10 16.43 49.03
C ASN A 10 11.04 17.53 49.08
N ASN A 11 11.25 18.58 49.90
CA ASN A 11 10.32 19.71 49.99
C ASN A 11 10.24 20.53 48.69
N LEU A 12 11.33 20.65 47.91
CA LEU A 12 11.31 21.31 46.59
C LEU A 12 10.47 20.51 45.59
N SER A 13 10.65 19.18 45.55
CA SER A 13 9.91 18.28 44.64
C SER A 13 8.41 18.25 44.95
N ASP A 14 8.04 18.26 46.24
CA ASP A 14 6.63 18.26 46.66
C ASP A 14 5.94 19.60 46.33
N SER A 15 6.66 20.71 46.43
CA SER A 15 6.17 22.04 46.04
C SER A 15 5.97 22.16 44.53
N GLU A 16 6.92 21.67 43.71
CA GLU A 16 6.77 21.63 42.26
C GLU A 16 5.57 20.76 41.84
N GLY A 17 5.37 19.61 42.47
CA GLY A 17 4.24 18.72 42.22
C GLY A 17 2.88 19.37 42.51
N ASP A 18 2.74 20.05 43.65
CA ASP A 18 1.52 20.76 44.04
C ASP A 18 1.24 21.98 43.15
N LEU A 19 2.29 22.71 42.73
CA LEU A 19 2.18 23.81 41.78
C LEU A 19 1.71 23.33 40.40
N ILE A 20 2.27 22.22 39.90
CA ILE A 20 1.85 21.61 38.63
C ILE A 20 0.42 21.09 38.73
N GLN A 21 0.04 20.43 39.82
CA GLN A 21 -1.34 19.98 40.05
C GLN A 21 -2.34 21.15 40.14
N LYS A 22 -1.99 22.24 40.82
CA LYS A 22 -2.84 23.44 40.89
C LYS A 22 -2.97 24.12 39.53
N ARG A 23 -1.89 24.18 38.74
CA ARG A 23 -1.89 24.70 37.37
C ARG A 23 -2.78 23.85 36.45
N THR A 24 -2.60 22.53 36.43
CA THR A 24 -3.42 21.65 35.59
C THR A 24 -4.89 21.66 36.01
N LYS A 25 -5.17 21.72 37.32
CA LYS A 25 -6.54 21.85 37.85
C LYS A 25 -7.19 23.18 37.49
N SER A 26 -6.45 24.29 37.48
CA SER A 26 -6.96 25.60 37.05
C SER A 26 -7.21 25.65 35.54
N LEU A 27 -6.34 25.03 34.73
CA LEU A 27 -6.49 24.94 33.28
C LEU A 27 -7.65 24.03 32.85
N LEU A 28 -7.81 22.86 33.50
CA LEU A 28 -8.90 21.92 33.22
C LEU A 28 -10.22 22.31 33.92
N GLY A 29 -10.15 23.04 35.03
CA GLY A 29 -11.30 23.41 35.86
C GLY A 29 -12.17 24.53 35.30
N GLY A 30 -11.86 25.06 34.12
CA GLY A 30 -12.72 26.01 33.42
C GLY A 30 -12.41 27.48 33.68
N ASP A 31 -11.44 27.81 34.54
CA ASP A 31 -11.03 29.20 34.79
C ASP A 31 -10.48 29.85 33.50
N PHE A 32 -9.72 29.08 32.70
CA PHE A 32 -9.28 29.49 31.36
C PHE A 32 -10.43 29.65 30.35
N LEU A 33 -11.50 28.85 30.49
CA LEU A 33 -12.68 28.87 29.61
C LEU A 33 -13.66 29.99 29.98
N THR A 34 -13.60 30.50 31.22
CA THR A 34 -14.52 31.53 31.75
C THR A 34 -14.09 32.94 31.36
N ASN A 35 -12.83 33.15 30.96
CA ASN A 35 -12.39 34.41 30.38
C ASN A 35 -13.17 34.72 29.08
N ASP A 36 -13.79 35.91 29.01
CA ASP A 36 -14.65 36.36 27.89
C ASP A 36 -14.01 36.18 26.49
N THR A 37 -12.69 36.33 26.39
CA THR A 37 -11.94 36.16 25.14
C THR A 37 -11.77 34.69 24.76
N SER A 38 -11.52 33.81 25.73
CA SER A 38 -11.34 32.37 25.51
C SER A 38 -12.67 31.67 25.23
N ALA A 39 -13.74 32.08 25.90
CA ALA A 39 -15.09 31.57 25.66
C ALA A 39 -15.54 31.78 24.20
N ARG A 40 -15.13 32.89 23.57
CA ARG A 40 -15.43 33.19 22.16
C ARG A 40 -14.68 32.29 21.17
N GLN A 41 -13.52 31.76 21.55
CA GLN A 41 -12.68 30.88 20.73
C GLN A 41 -12.98 29.38 20.94
N LEU A 42 -13.74 29.04 21.98
CA LEU A 42 -14.17 27.68 22.28
C LEU A 42 -14.80 26.91 21.09
N PRO A 43 -15.74 27.48 20.30
CA PRO A 43 -16.30 26.78 19.14
C PRO A 43 -15.24 26.47 18.07
N PHE A 44 -14.21 27.30 17.93
CA PHE A 44 -13.10 27.05 17.00
C PHE A 44 -12.20 25.90 17.48
N LEU A 45 -11.94 25.80 18.79
CA LEU A 45 -11.22 24.66 19.36
C LEU A 45 -11.98 23.34 19.15
N LEU A 46 -13.30 23.35 19.37
CA LEU A 46 -14.15 22.18 19.11
C LEU A 46 -14.15 21.81 17.63
N PHE A 47 -14.15 22.78 16.73
CA PHE A 47 -14.00 22.54 15.30
C PHE A 47 -12.67 21.85 14.95
N LEU A 48 -11.55 22.28 15.54
CA LEU A 48 -10.25 21.61 15.37
C LEU A 48 -10.25 20.19 15.92
N MET A 49 -10.87 19.98 17.08
CA MET A 49 -10.99 18.66 17.69
C MET A 49 -11.82 17.71 16.82
N PHE A 50 -12.94 18.21 16.28
CA PHE A 50 -13.77 17.51 15.30
C PHE A 50 -12.98 17.17 14.03
N LEU A 51 -12.19 18.11 13.50
CA LEU A 51 -11.33 17.86 12.34
C LEU A 51 -10.26 16.80 12.64
N GLY A 52 -9.72 16.79 13.85
CA GLY A 52 -8.80 15.75 14.32
C GLY A 52 -9.46 14.37 14.35
N ILE A 53 -10.68 14.26 14.85
CA ILE A 53 -11.44 12.99 14.83
C ILE A 53 -11.69 12.53 13.39
N LEU A 54 -12.13 13.44 12.51
CA LEU A 54 -12.33 13.13 11.09
C LEU A 54 -11.03 12.68 10.41
N TYR A 55 -9.90 13.31 10.74
CA TYR A 55 -8.60 12.92 10.22
C TYR A 55 -8.20 11.51 10.65
N ILE A 56 -8.32 11.20 11.95
CA ILE A 56 -8.03 9.86 12.48
C ILE A 56 -8.91 8.82 11.77
N ALA A 57 -10.21 9.08 11.64
CA ALA A 57 -11.14 8.20 10.95
C ALA A 57 -10.73 7.98 9.47
N ASN A 58 -10.30 9.03 8.77
CA ASN A 58 -9.84 8.92 7.39
C ASN A 58 -8.57 8.07 7.25
N VAL A 59 -7.62 8.22 8.16
CA VAL A 59 -6.38 7.42 8.17
C VAL A 59 -6.68 5.94 8.34
N TYR A 60 -7.56 5.57 9.28
CA TYR A 60 -7.96 4.17 9.46
C TYR A 60 -8.61 3.57 8.20
N TYR A 61 -9.43 4.34 7.50
CA TYR A 61 -10.02 3.91 6.22
C TYR A 61 -8.96 3.71 5.13
N SER A 62 -8.00 4.64 5.03
CA SER A 62 -6.88 4.54 4.09
C SER A 62 -6.01 3.32 4.36
N GLU A 63 -5.78 2.96 5.63
CA GLU A 63 -4.98 1.81 6.00
C GLU A 63 -5.62 0.48 5.54
N ALA A 64 -6.95 0.34 5.68
CA ALA A 64 -7.67 -0.82 5.17
C ALA A 64 -7.57 -0.93 3.65
N ASN A 65 -7.83 0.18 2.94
CA ASN A 65 -7.77 0.22 1.49
C ASN A 65 -6.37 -0.08 0.94
N ASN A 66 -5.31 0.38 1.63
CA ASN A 66 -3.93 0.07 1.23
C ASN A 66 -3.62 -1.43 1.35
N ARG A 67 -4.12 -2.12 2.38
CA ARG A 67 -3.98 -3.58 2.51
C ARG A 67 -4.64 -4.31 1.35
N ASP A 68 -5.85 -3.88 0.96
CA ASP A 68 -6.56 -4.47 -0.17
C ASP A 68 -5.82 -4.25 -1.49
N ILE A 69 -5.29 -3.04 -1.70
CA ILE A 69 -4.46 -2.72 -2.87
C ILE A 69 -3.25 -3.66 -2.96
N ASP A 70 -2.57 -3.92 -1.86
CA ASP A 70 -1.39 -4.79 -1.85
C ASP A 70 -1.75 -6.26 -2.13
N ASN A 71 -2.87 -6.73 -1.60
CA ASN A 71 -3.41 -8.06 -1.92
C ASN A 71 -3.76 -8.18 -3.41
N LEU A 72 -4.51 -7.22 -3.95
CA LEU A 72 -4.87 -7.19 -5.38
C LEU A 72 -3.63 -7.14 -6.28
N LYS A 73 -2.61 -6.34 -5.92
CA LYS A 73 -1.35 -6.30 -6.67
C LYS A 73 -0.66 -7.65 -6.70
N LYS A 74 -0.68 -8.39 -5.59
CA LYS A 74 -0.11 -9.73 -5.50
C LYS A 74 -0.86 -10.70 -6.40
N GLU A 75 -2.19 -10.69 -6.36
CA GLU A 75 -3.04 -11.53 -7.20
C GLU A 75 -2.80 -11.27 -8.70
N VAL A 76 -2.76 -10.00 -9.13
CA VAL A 76 -2.44 -9.63 -10.51
C VAL A 76 -1.05 -10.13 -10.92
N LYS A 77 -0.08 -10.09 -10.01
CA LYS A 77 1.27 -10.60 -10.26
C LYS A 77 1.27 -12.12 -10.45
N GLU A 78 0.55 -12.85 -9.61
CA GLU A 78 0.39 -14.31 -9.71
C GLU A 78 -0.29 -14.72 -11.01
N LEU A 79 -1.42 -14.10 -11.36
CA LEU A 79 -2.13 -14.29 -12.63
C LEU A 79 -1.22 -14.04 -13.85
N ARG A 80 -0.38 -13.00 -13.80
CA ARG A 80 0.60 -12.72 -14.86
C ARG A 80 1.64 -13.82 -14.99
N PHE A 81 2.15 -14.34 -13.87
CA PHE A 81 3.10 -15.45 -13.91
C PHE A 81 2.45 -16.73 -14.47
N GLU A 82 1.23 -17.03 -14.05
CA GLU A 82 0.48 -18.18 -14.57
C GLU A 82 0.24 -18.08 -16.07
N HIS A 83 -0.18 -16.90 -16.56
CA HIS A 83 -0.36 -16.65 -17.98
C HIS A 83 0.95 -16.82 -18.76
N ILE A 84 2.06 -16.26 -18.27
CA ILE A 84 3.38 -16.39 -18.93
C ILE A 84 3.82 -17.85 -18.96
N SER A 85 3.70 -18.56 -17.85
CA SER A 85 4.07 -19.98 -17.74
C SER A 85 3.25 -20.85 -18.69
N THR A 86 1.93 -20.68 -18.69
CA THR A 86 1.01 -21.43 -19.55
C THR A 86 1.26 -21.13 -21.02
N LYS A 87 1.43 -19.85 -21.37
CA LYS A 87 1.77 -19.44 -22.74
C LYS A 87 3.11 -20.02 -23.19
N SER A 88 4.13 -20.00 -22.32
CA SER A 88 5.44 -20.59 -22.60
C SER A 88 5.33 -22.09 -22.87
N LYS A 89 4.57 -22.82 -22.05
CA LYS A 89 4.29 -24.25 -22.23
C LYS A 89 3.60 -24.52 -23.57
N LEU A 90 2.59 -23.72 -23.91
CA LEU A 90 1.91 -23.83 -25.21
C LEU A 90 2.88 -23.56 -26.38
N MET A 91 3.73 -22.54 -26.25
CA MET A 91 4.70 -22.17 -27.29
C MET A 91 5.75 -23.27 -27.49
N GLN A 92 6.18 -23.91 -26.40
CA GLN A 92 7.08 -25.06 -26.43
C GLN A 92 6.41 -26.26 -27.14
N LEU A 93 5.18 -26.61 -26.75
CA LEU A 93 4.42 -27.69 -27.40
C LEU A 93 4.13 -27.40 -28.88
N SER A 94 3.88 -26.13 -29.23
CA SER A 94 3.61 -25.68 -30.59
C SER A 94 4.88 -25.50 -31.42
N LYS A 95 6.07 -25.69 -30.82
CA LYS A 95 7.34 -25.54 -31.51
C LYS A 95 7.48 -26.66 -32.55
N GLN A 96 7.83 -26.27 -33.77
CA GLN A 96 7.95 -27.21 -34.90
C GLN A 96 8.86 -28.41 -34.58
N SER A 97 10.00 -28.16 -33.93
CA SER A 97 10.94 -29.21 -33.49
C SER A 97 10.35 -30.21 -32.47
N GLU A 98 9.39 -29.78 -31.67
CA GLU A 98 8.74 -30.60 -30.64
C GLU A 98 7.54 -31.35 -31.24
N LEU A 99 6.76 -30.66 -32.09
CA LEU A 99 5.72 -31.27 -32.92
C LEU A 99 6.27 -32.41 -33.78
N VAL A 100 7.43 -32.25 -34.40
CA VAL A 100 8.07 -33.32 -35.21
C VAL A 100 8.43 -34.54 -34.35
N LYS A 101 8.83 -34.35 -33.08
CA LYS A 101 9.09 -35.47 -32.18
C LYS A 101 7.82 -36.24 -31.85
N VAL A 102 6.71 -35.53 -31.57
CA VAL A 102 5.40 -36.14 -31.27
C VAL A 102 4.78 -36.78 -32.51
N LEU A 103 4.95 -36.18 -33.68
CA LEU A 103 4.38 -36.65 -34.94
C LEU A 103 5.24 -37.70 -35.67
N LYS A 104 6.49 -37.92 -35.23
CA LYS A 104 7.38 -38.98 -35.73
C LYS A 104 6.78 -40.36 -35.56
N ASP A 105 6.13 -40.61 -34.42
CA ASP A 105 5.45 -41.88 -34.14
C ASP A 105 4.23 -42.10 -35.05
N LYS A 106 3.70 -41.02 -35.66
CA LYS A 106 2.63 -41.05 -36.66
C LYS A 106 3.14 -41.00 -38.11
N GLY A 107 4.46 -41.05 -38.33
CA GLY A 107 5.09 -41.13 -39.65
C GLY A 107 5.16 -39.82 -40.45
N ILE A 108 4.80 -38.68 -39.85
CA ILE A 108 4.80 -37.37 -40.51
C ILE A 108 6.21 -36.76 -40.45
N LYS A 109 6.73 -36.30 -41.59
CA LYS A 109 8.08 -35.72 -41.73
C LYS A 109 8.01 -34.23 -42.04
N GLU A 110 8.95 -33.48 -41.49
CA GLU A 110 9.11 -32.05 -41.73
C GLU A 110 9.57 -31.80 -43.17
N SER A 111 8.97 -30.81 -43.85
CA SER A 111 9.40 -30.42 -45.20
C SER A 111 10.67 -29.55 -45.11
N THR A 112 11.83 -30.15 -45.38
CA THR A 112 13.12 -29.44 -45.41
C THR A 112 13.34 -28.66 -46.70
N VAL A 113 12.42 -28.78 -47.68
CA VAL A 113 12.53 -28.15 -48.99
C VAL A 113 11.73 -26.85 -48.98
N PRO A 114 12.32 -25.71 -49.36
CA PRO A 114 11.59 -24.45 -49.47
C PRO A 114 10.49 -24.58 -50.54
N PRO A 115 9.31 -23.97 -50.33
CA PRO A 115 8.20 -24.04 -51.28
C PRO A 115 8.57 -23.32 -52.59
N TYR A 116 8.26 -23.96 -53.72
CA TYR A 116 8.49 -23.38 -55.04
C TYR A 116 7.50 -22.24 -55.31
N LYS A 117 8.02 -21.05 -55.61
CA LYS A 117 7.21 -19.93 -56.08
C LYS A 117 6.78 -20.20 -57.53
N ILE A 118 5.52 -20.56 -57.74
CA ILE A 118 4.94 -20.69 -59.08
C ILE A 118 4.74 -19.27 -59.63
N ILE A 119 5.64 -18.83 -60.52
CA ILE A 119 5.47 -17.59 -61.27
C ILE A 119 4.74 -17.95 -62.56
N VAL A 120 3.44 -17.68 -62.60
CA VAL A 120 2.64 -17.85 -63.83
C VAL A 120 3.04 -16.72 -64.79
N LYS A 121 3.82 -17.05 -65.83
CA LYS A 121 4.00 -16.12 -66.95
C LYS A 121 2.68 -16.08 -67.71
N ALA A 122 2.01 -14.93 -67.67
CA ALA A 122 0.86 -14.66 -68.55
C ALA A 122 1.32 -14.88 -70.00
N LYS A 123 0.72 -15.87 -70.64
CA LYS A 123 0.93 -16.19 -72.04
C LYS A 123 0.49 -14.95 -72.83
N LYS A 124 1.42 -14.30 -73.55
CA LYS A 124 1.03 -13.38 -74.63
C LYS A 124 0.46 -14.26 -75.74
N GLU A 125 -0.84 -14.17 -75.95
CA GLU A 125 -1.47 -14.64 -77.17
C GLU A 125 -1.06 -13.68 -78.30
N GLU A 126 -0.61 -14.29 -79.39
CA GLU A 126 -0.20 -13.65 -80.65
C GLU A 126 -1.39 -13.04 -81.40
#